data_AF-A0A9E2LTD5-F1
#
_entry.id   AF-A0A9E2LTD5-F1
#
_cell.length_a   1.000
_cell.length_b   1.000
_cell.length_c   1.000
_cell.angle_alpha   90.00
_cell.angle_beta   90.00
_cell.angle_gamma   90.00
#
_symmetry.space_group_name_H-M   'P 1'
#
loop_
_entity.id
_entity.type
_entity.pdbx_description
1 polymer ?
#
loop_
_entity_poly.entity_id
_entity_poly.type
_entity_poly.pdbx_seq_one_letter_code
_entity_poly.pdbx_strand_id
1 'polypeptide(L)'
;MHRFLRATIRLAMAFSVLGSTVATADTNLKEDLEHIASRRILFGHQSVGANVLEGVQELAKAAGVPLHIVEVSTTAGVTPATFEHFLVAENGKPLKKLESFETTMGIDAGIIDVALVKFCFVDFSADTDAKALFAKYRAMIERLKARHPETTFVHVTAPLTDVQSGVKGWVKRLVGRAPYGVLENMRRNEYSELIRSTYSGHEPIFDLARIESSGPDGQTVTTEWEEKHTPILAPQYTDDGGHLNSIGRFRAAREFLSILAGVQKRPSAAQSSLLNATR
;
A
#
# COMPACT_ATOMS: atom_id res chain seq x y z
N MET A 1 -41.56 -5.24 -60.61
CA MET A 1 -40.87 -4.76 -59.38
C MET A 1 -40.87 -5.88 -58.35
N HIS A 2 -39.81 -5.96 -57.54
CA HIS A 2 -39.55 -6.89 -56.42
C HIS A 2 -38.75 -8.17 -56.72
N ARG A 3 -37.42 -7.99 -56.65
CA ARG A 3 -36.41 -9.00 -56.32
C ARG A 3 -36.57 -9.38 -54.84
N PHE A 4 -36.64 -10.67 -54.51
CA PHE A 4 -36.41 -11.16 -53.14
C PHE A 4 -35.01 -11.77 -53.05
N LEU A 5 -34.16 -11.10 -52.28
CA LEU A 5 -32.79 -11.47 -51.95
C LEU A 5 -32.85 -12.46 -50.77
N ARG A 6 -32.33 -13.68 -50.93
CA ARG A 6 -32.15 -14.62 -49.80
C ARG A 6 -30.91 -14.19 -49.02
N ALA A 7 -31.11 -13.66 -47.81
CA ALA A 7 -30.05 -13.38 -46.86
C ALA A 7 -29.70 -14.67 -46.09
N THR A 8 -28.49 -15.19 -46.29
CA THR A 8 -27.89 -16.26 -45.49
C THR A 8 -27.35 -15.66 -44.19
N ILE A 9 -27.96 -15.99 -43.06
CA ILE A 9 -27.45 -15.65 -41.72
C ILE A 9 -26.27 -16.59 -41.44
N ARG A 10 -25.05 -16.04 -41.36
CA ARG A 10 -23.90 -16.72 -40.77
C ARG A 10 -23.92 -16.46 -39.27
N LEU A 11 -24.19 -17.50 -38.49
CA LEU A 11 -24.03 -17.50 -37.04
C LEU A 11 -22.53 -17.56 -36.72
N ALA A 12 -21.94 -16.43 -36.30
CA ALA A 12 -20.59 -16.42 -35.72
C ALA A 12 -20.66 -16.92 -34.28
N MET A 13 -19.99 -18.03 -33.97
CA MET A 13 -19.73 -18.42 -32.59
C MET A 13 -18.80 -17.38 -31.95
N ALA A 14 -19.29 -16.67 -30.94
CA ALA A 14 -18.44 -15.91 -30.04
C ALA A 14 -17.79 -16.88 -29.03
N PHE A 15 -16.48 -17.08 -29.14
CA PHE A 15 -15.69 -17.76 -28.10
C PHE A 15 -15.54 -16.83 -26.89
N SER A 16 -15.80 -17.37 -25.70
CA SER A 16 -15.73 -16.67 -24.41
C SER A 16 -14.28 -16.29 -24.05
N VAL A 17 -13.99 -14.98 -23.93
CA VAL A 17 -12.67 -14.43 -23.52
C VAL A 17 -12.45 -14.45 -22.00
N LEU A 18 -13.41 -14.95 -21.21
CA LEU A 18 -13.37 -14.91 -19.75
C LEU A 18 -12.30 -15.82 -19.10
N GLY A 19 -11.78 -16.82 -19.82
CA GLY A 19 -10.78 -17.75 -19.29
C GLY A 19 -9.33 -17.23 -19.32
N SER A 20 -9.02 -16.28 -20.21
CA SER A 20 -7.63 -15.86 -20.45
C SER A 20 -7.12 -14.81 -19.46
N THR A 21 -8.00 -13.96 -18.92
CA THR A 21 -7.63 -12.85 -18.01
C THR A 21 -7.41 -13.32 -16.57
N VAL A 22 -8.19 -14.30 -16.10
CA VAL A 22 -8.02 -14.89 -14.76
C VAL A 22 -6.73 -15.72 -14.71
N ALA A 23 -6.51 -16.57 -15.71
CA ALA A 23 -5.29 -17.38 -15.80
C ALA A 23 -4.01 -16.53 -15.90
N THR A 24 -4.04 -15.39 -16.59
CA THR A 24 -2.90 -14.46 -16.66
C THR A 24 -2.70 -13.67 -15.36
N ALA A 25 -3.77 -13.22 -14.70
CA ALA A 25 -3.69 -12.56 -13.39
C ALA A 25 -3.18 -13.48 -12.27
N ASP A 26 -3.48 -14.79 -12.36
CA ASP A 26 -3.00 -15.82 -11.45
C ASP A 26 -1.55 -16.24 -11.75
N THR A 27 -1.15 -16.26 -13.03
CA THR A 27 0.26 -16.49 -13.42
C THR A 27 1.15 -15.36 -12.91
N ASN A 28 0.75 -14.11 -13.11
CA ASN A 28 1.50 -12.95 -12.62
C ASN A 28 1.61 -12.94 -11.09
N LEU A 29 0.57 -13.37 -10.36
CA LEU A 29 0.63 -13.47 -8.89
C LEU A 29 1.70 -14.46 -8.43
N LYS A 30 1.75 -15.63 -9.06
CA LYS A 30 2.70 -16.66 -8.67
C LYS A 30 4.14 -16.19 -8.89
N GLU A 31 4.41 -15.58 -10.03
CA GLU A 31 5.72 -14.99 -10.36
C GLU A 31 6.08 -13.85 -9.39
N ASP A 32 5.14 -12.96 -9.07
CA ASP A 32 5.32 -11.89 -8.08
C ASP A 32 5.71 -12.46 -6.72
N LEU A 33 5.00 -13.49 -6.27
CA LEU A 33 5.26 -14.18 -5.00
C LEU A 33 6.62 -14.88 -4.99
N GLU A 34 6.99 -15.58 -6.06
CA GLU A 34 8.29 -16.24 -6.19
C GLU A 34 9.44 -15.22 -6.19
N HIS A 35 9.25 -14.08 -6.87
CA HIS A 35 10.21 -12.98 -6.83
C HIS A 35 10.35 -12.43 -5.41
N ILE A 36 9.24 -12.15 -4.72
CA ILE A 36 9.22 -11.68 -3.33
C ILE A 36 9.86 -12.69 -2.37
N ALA A 37 9.60 -13.98 -2.57
CA ALA A 37 10.13 -15.07 -1.75
C ALA A 37 11.67 -15.13 -1.77
N SER A 38 12.32 -14.55 -2.77
CA SER A 38 13.78 -14.48 -2.89
C SER A 38 14.41 -13.25 -2.24
N ARG A 39 13.59 -12.31 -1.75
CA ARG A 39 14.03 -10.99 -1.28
C ARG A 39 13.99 -10.87 0.23
N ARG A 40 14.83 -9.99 0.75
CA ARG A 40 14.78 -9.57 2.13
C ARG A 40 14.00 -8.27 2.24
N ILE A 41 12.80 -8.35 2.81
CA ILE A 41 11.84 -7.24 2.90
C ILE A 41 11.62 -6.89 4.36
N LEU A 42 11.63 -5.61 4.70
CA LEU A 42 11.26 -5.14 6.04
C LEU A 42 10.03 -4.23 5.97
N PHE A 43 8.98 -4.59 6.73
CA PHE A 43 7.77 -3.79 6.85
C PHE A 43 7.48 -3.37 8.30
N GLY A 44 7.68 -2.09 8.60
CA GLY A 44 7.28 -1.49 9.87
C GLY A 44 5.83 -1.02 9.83
N HIS A 45 4.95 -1.63 10.63
CA HIS A 45 3.52 -1.34 10.54
C HIS A 45 2.76 -1.51 11.86
N GLN A 46 1.46 -1.21 11.82
CA GLN A 46 0.47 -1.59 12.82
C GLN A 46 -0.90 -1.71 12.14
N SER A 47 -1.89 -2.30 12.84
CA SER A 47 -3.32 -2.29 12.46
C SER A 47 -3.52 -2.75 11.02
N VAL A 48 -3.96 -1.89 10.10
CA VAL A 48 -4.20 -2.19 8.66
C VAL A 48 -3.03 -2.93 8.00
N GLY A 49 -1.79 -2.75 8.46
CA GLY A 49 -0.65 -3.50 7.94
C GLY A 49 -0.74 -5.00 8.21
N ALA A 50 -1.29 -5.40 9.36
CA ALA A 50 -1.59 -6.79 9.67
C ALA A 50 -2.69 -7.34 8.75
N ASN A 51 -3.71 -6.54 8.40
CA ASN A 51 -4.72 -6.96 7.42
C ASN A 51 -4.08 -7.21 6.03
N VAL A 52 -3.18 -6.32 5.59
CA VAL A 52 -2.44 -6.51 4.33
C VAL A 52 -1.62 -7.80 4.38
N LEU A 53 -0.87 -8.07 5.46
CA LEU A 53 -0.07 -9.29 5.59
C LEU A 53 -0.94 -10.57 5.70
N GLU A 54 -2.10 -10.50 6.34
CA GLU A 54 -3.08 -11.59 6.34
C GLU A 54 -3.52 -11.92 4.90
N GLY A 55 -3.87 -10.90 4.11
CA GLY A 55 -4.21 -11.08 2.69
C GLY A 55 -3.05 -11.63 1.86
N VAL A 56 -1.80 -11.24 2.15
CA VAL A 56 -0.61 -11.79 1.51
C VAL A 56 -0.45 -13.28 1.82
N GLN A 57 -0.63 -13.69 3.07
CA GLN A 57 -0.56 -15.10 3.47
C GLN A 57 -1.66 -15.93 2.79
N GLU A 58 -2.88 -15.40 2.69
CA GLU A 58 -4.00 -16.04 1.97
C GLU A 58 -3.67 -16.25 0.49
N LEU A 59 -3.13 -15.23 -0.18
CA LEU A 59 -2.73 -15.28 -1.59
C LEU A 59 -1.57 -16.24 -1.84
N ALA A 60 -0.54 -16.20 -0.99
CA ALA A 60 0.63 -17.08 -1.07
C ALA A 60 0.22 -18.56 -0.94
N LYS A 61 -0.65 -18.85 0.04
CA LYS A 61 -1.21 -20.20 0.24
C LYS A 61 -2.03 -20.65 -0.97
N ALA A 62 -2.88 -19.79 -1.51
CA ALA A 62 -3.71 -20.10 -2.68
C ALA A 62 -2.86 -20.38 -3.94
N ALA A 63 -1.77 -19.64 -4.13
CA ALA A 63 -0.84 -19.81 -5.25
C ALA A 63 0.16 -20.99 -5.07
N GLY A 64 0.23 -21.57 -3.87
CA GLY A 64 1.19 -22.62 -3.54
C GLY A 64 2.64 -22.14 -3.47
N VAL A 65 2.87 -20.85 -3.21
CA VAL A 65 4.21 -20.27 -3.06
C VAL A 65 4.47 -19.98 -1.58
N PRO A 66 5.43 -20.65 -0.93
CA PRO A 66 5.73 -20.40 0.46
C PRO A 66 6.45 -19.05 0.62
N LEU A 67 5.86 -18.14 1.41
CA LEU A 67 6.52 -16.92 1.88
C LEU A 67 6.92 -17.07 3.35
N HIS A 68 8.18 -16.79 3.67
CA HIS A 68 8.64 -16.74 5.06
C HIS A 68 8.37 -15.35 5.65
N ILE A 69 7.17 -15.17 6.20
CA ILE A 69 6.73 -13.92 6.85
C ILE A 69 6.92 -14.06 8.36
N VAL A 70 7.77 -13.23 8.95
CA VAL A 70 8.16 -13.34 10.36
C VAL A 70 8.07 -11.99 11.06
N GLU A 71 7.46 -11.97 12.24
CA GLU A 71 7.53 -10.82 13.13
C GLU A 71 8.90 -10.80 13.83
N VAL A 72 9.62 -9.68 13.73
CA VAL A 72 10.96 -9.52 14.29
C VAL A 72 11.01 -8.38 15.30
N SER A 73 11.82 -8.53 16.35
CA SER A 73 12.18 -7.42 17.25
C SER A 73 13.49 -6.74 16.83
N THR A 74 14.29 -7.41 15.99
CA THR A 74 15.53 -6.93 15.39
C THR A 74 15.74 -7.59 14.04
N THR A 75 16.37 -6.86 13.11
CA THR A 75 16.78 -7.35 11.79
C THR A 75 18.11 -8.11 11.82
N ALA A 76 18.82 -8.11 12.97
CA ALA A 76 20.07 -8.82 13.12
C ALA A 76 19.87 -10.34 13.16
N GLY A 77 20.65 -11.08 12.37
CA GLY A 77 20.66 -12.55 12.40
C GLY A 77 19.47 -13.24 11.72
N VAL A 78 18.64 -12.49 11.00
CA VAL A 78 17.53 -13.06 10.23
C VAL A 78 18.06 -13.76 8.97
N THR A 79 17.47 -14.91 8.66
CA THR A 79 17.83 -15.69 7.48
C THR A 79 17.65 -14.88 6.19
N PRO A 80 18.50 -15.05 5.17
CA PRO A 80 18.26 -14.48 3.84
C PRO A 80 16.88 -14.88 3.31
N ALA A 81 16.31 -14.07 2.41
CA ALA A 81 15.02 -14.34 1.78
C ALA A 81 13.83 -14.41 2.76
N THR A 82 13.83 -13.51 3.75
CA THR A 82 12.75 -13.37 4.74
C THR A 82 11.95 -12.09 4.50
N PHE A 83 10.62 -12.21 4.57
CA PHE A 83 9.73 -11.07 4.74
C PHE A 83 9.61 -10.78 6.23
N GLU A 84 10.42 -9.84 6.71
CA GLU A 84 10.42 -9.36 8.07
C GLU A 84 9.34 -8.29 8.26
N HIS A 85 8.57 -8.37 9.34
CA HIS A 85 7.71 -7.28 9.77
C HIS A 85 7.86 -7.02 11.26
N PHE A 86 7.54 -5.81 11.69
CA PHE A 86 7.52 -5.49 13.12
C PHE A 86 6.49 -4.42 13.41
N LEU A 87 6.03 -4.42 14.67
CA LEU A 87 5.15 -3.38 15.16
C LEU A 87 5.96 -2.13 15.46
N VAL A 88 5.75 -1.07 14.68
CA VAL A 88 6.30 0.25 15.02
C VAL A 88 5.69 0.74 16.34
N ALA A 89 6.32 1.76 16.93
CA ALA A 89 5.87 2.37 18.19
C ALA A 89 4.37 2.73 18.23
N GLU A 90 3.89 3.06 19.43
CA GLU A 90 2.47 3.21 19.77
C GLU A 90 1.62 4.09 18.83
N ASN A 91 0.37 3.70 18.65
CA ASN A 91 -0.64 4.46 17.90
C ASN A 91 -0.85 5.86 18.49
N GLY A 92 -1.06 6.84 17.61
CA GLY A 92 -1.23 8.24 17.98
C GLY A 92 0.10 8.98 18.22
N LYS A 93 1.24 8.32 18.00
CA LYS A 93 2.59 8.90 18.13
C LYS A 93 3.39 8.74 16.83
N PRO A 94 3.03 9.46 15.76
CA PRO A 94 3.68 9.29 14.46
C PRO A 94 5.20 9.51 14.51
N LEU A 95 5.69 10.48 15.30
CA LEU A 95 7.14 10.72 15.40
C LEU A 95 7.89 9.55 16.05
N LYS A 96 7.32 8.93 17.10
CA LYS A 96 7.90 7.73 17.71
C LYS A 96 7.91 6.55 16.74
N LYS A 97 6.94 6.45 15.82
CA LYS A 97 6.93 5.43 14.77
C LYS A 97 8.08 5.61 13.78
N LEU A 98 8.37 6.85 13.40
CA LEU A 98 9.54 7.17 12.57
C LEU A 98 10.85 6.83 13.28
N GLU A 99 10.98 7.19 14.56
CA GLU A 99 12.15 6.85 15.38
C GLU A 99 12.31 5.33 15.51
N SER A 100 11.24 4.61 15.81
CA SER A 100 11.22 3.15 15.91
C SER A 100 11.67 2.49 14.60
N PHE A 101 11.20 2.98 13.45
CA PHE A 101 11.64 2.46 12.16
C PHE A 101 13.12 2.78 11.87
N GLU A 102 13.55 3.99 12.19
CA GLU A 102 14.94 4.40 12.03
C GLU A 102 15.91 3.60 12.92
N THR A 103 15.50 3.22 14.13
CA THR A 103 16.25 2.35 15.03
C THR A 103 16.32 0.91 14.53
N THR A 104 15.21 0.34 14.05
CA THR A 104 15.19 -1.03 13.52
C THR A 104 16.03 -1.16 12.24
N MET A 105 16.04 -0.13 11.39
CA MET A 105 16.96 0.01 10.24
C MET A 105 18.33 0.55 10.68
N GLY A 106 18.80 0.27 11.90
CA GLY A 106 20.11 0.72 12.38
C GLY A 106 21.28 0.18 11.53
N ILE A 107 22.52 0.54 11.91
CA ILE A 107 23.75 0.15 11.18
C ILE A 107 23.88 -1.38 11.06
N ASP A 108 23.35 -2.13 12.01
CA ASP A 108 23.46 -3.59 12.07
C ASP A 108 22.33 -4.35 11.36
N ALA A 109 21.45 -3.66 10.62
CA ALA A 109 20.29 -4.29 9.99
C ALA A 109 20.64 -5.32 8.89
N GLY A 110 21.90 -5.36 8.47
CA GLY A 110 22.36 -6.15 7.34
C GLY A 110 21.76 -5.65 6.02
N ILE A 111 21.85 -6.48 4.98
CA ILE A 111 21.32 -6.15 3.66
C ILE A 111 19.80 -6.36 3.67
N ILE A 112 19.06 -5.29 3.37
CA ILE A 112 17.60 -5.32 3.17
C ILE A 112 17.34 -4.83 1.74
N ASP A 113 16.69 -5.64 0.91
CA ASP A 113 16.43 -5.28 -0.48
C ASP A 113 15.33 -4.21 -0.59
N VAL A 114 14.29 -4.35 0.23
CA VAL A 114 13.12 -3.45 0.25
C VAL A 114 12.73 -3.12 1.68
N ALA A 115 12.57 -1.84 1.99
CA ALA A 115 12.12 -1.41 3.30
C ALA A 115 10.94 -0.43 3.18
N LEU A 116 9.97 -0.57 4.07
CA LEU A 116 8.80 0.29 4.09
C LEU A 116 8.27 0.45 5.50
N VAL A 117 7.76 1.65 5.76
CA VAL A 117 7.06 1.99 7.00
C VAL A 117 5.76 2.68 6.66
N LYS A 118 4.71 2.36 7.41
CA LYS A 118 3.45 3.08 7.31
C LYS A 118 3.01 3.69 8.63
N PHE A 119 2.24 4.75 8.52
CA PHE A 119 1.41 5.24 9.62
C PHE A 119 0.10 4.44 9.74
N CYS A 120 -0.64 4.72 10.81
CA CYS A 120 -2.00 4.24 11.04
C CYS A 120 -2.99 5.41 10.89
N PHE A 121 -4.26 5.11 10.65
CA PHE A 121 -5.28 6.15 10.49
C PHE A 121 -5.45 6.96 11.79
N VAL A 122 -5.25 6.34 12.96
CA VAL A 122 -5.27 7.00 14.28
C VAL A 122 -4.08 7.91 14.58
N ASP A 123 -3.05 7.91 13.73
CA ASP A 123 -1.92 8.85 13.87
C ASP A 123 -2.28 10.26 13.35
N PHE A 124 -3.46 10.40 12.72
CA PHE A 124 -3.96 11.64 12.17
C PHE A 124 -5.23 12.09 12.90
N SER A 125 -5.19 13.30 13.43
CA SER A 125 -6.33 14.05 13.97
C SER A 125 -6.63 15.26 13.09
N ALA A 126 -7.75 15.96 13.37
CA ALA A 126 -8.08 17.22 12.69
C ALA A 126 -6.97 18.29 12.78
N ASP A 127 -6.18 18.28 13.86
CA ASP A 127 -5.11 19.25 14.13
C ASP A 127 -3.74 18.84 13.57
N THR A 128 -3.66 17.71 12.87
CA THR A 128 -2.39 17.21 12.35
C THR A 128 -1.84 18.12 11.26
N ASP A 129 -0.64 18.67 11.47
CA ASP A 129 0.14 19.32 10.42
C ASP A 129 0.76 18.26 9.50
N ALA A 130 0.04 17.92 8.44
CA ALA A 130 0.45 16.93 7.45
C ALA A 130 1.77 17.29 6.75
N LYS A 131 2.04 18.59 6.54
CA LYS A 131 3.28 19.06 5.89
C LYS A 131 4.48 18.89 6.81
N ALA A 132 4.35 19.27 8.08
CA ALA A 132 5.41 19.09 9.07
C ALA A 132 5.69 17.59 9.29
N LEU A 133 4.64 16.76 9.39
CA LEU A 133 4.79 15.31 9.51
C LEU A 133 5.51 14.71 8.29
N PHE A 134 5.11 15.09 7.08
CA PHE A 134 5.77 14.66 5.86
C PHE A 134 7.24 15.10 5.79
N ALA A 135 7.57 16.33 6.21
CA ALA A 135 8.94 16.80 6.25
C ALA A 135 9.82 15.96 7.19
N LYS A 136 9.29 15.52 8.34
CA LYS A 136 9.98 14.60 9.26
C LYS A 136 10.16 13.21 8.67
N TYR A 137 9.12 12.68 8.03
CA TYR A 137 9.17 11.41 7.30
C TYR A 137 10.27 11.44 6.22
N ARG A 138 10.25 12.45 5.34
CA ARG A 138 11.22 12.61 4.26
C ARG A 138 12.65 12.71 4.80
N ALA A 139 12.87 13.51 5.83
CA ALA A 139 14.20 13.64 6.44
C ALA A 139 14.73 12.31 7.01
N MET A 140 13.85 11.48 7.59
CA MET A 140 14.21 10.14 8.07
C MET A 140 14.56 9.22 6.89
N ILE A 141 13.75 9.20 5.83
CA ILE A 141 14.04 8.39 4.64
C ILE A 141 15.37 8.78 4.00
N GLU A 142 15.67 10.07 3.85
CA GLU A 142 16.95 10.51 3.26
C GLU A 142 18.17 10.07 4.10
N ARG A 143 18.07 10.12 5.44
CA ARG A 143 19.12 9.57 6.31
C ARG A 143 19.27 8.06 6.13
N LEU A 144 18.17 7.32 6.00
CA LEU A 144 18.22 5.87 5.80
C LEU A 144 18.76 5.51 4.42
N LYS A 145 18.41 6.23 3.35
CA LYS A 145 18.99 6.03 2.01
C LYS A 145 20.50 6.23 2.01
N ALA A 146 20.99 7.25 2.72
CA ALA A 146 22.43 7.48 2.85
C ALA A 146 23.15 6.34 3.59
N ARG A 147 22.49 5.72 4.59
CA ARG A 147 23.04 4.59 5.35
C ARG A 147 22.89 3.23 4.66
N HIS A 148 21.85 3.06 3.84
CA HIS A 148 21.48 1.81 3.19
C HIS A 148 21.28 2.01 1.68
N PRO A 149 22.34 2.31 0.91
CA PRO A 149 22.21 2.68 -0.51
C PRO A 149 21.65 1.55 -1.40
N GLU A 150 21.79 0.31 -0.95
CA GLU A 150 21.29 -0.90 -1.63
C GLU A 150 19.80 -1.16 -1.38
N THR A 151 19.20 -0.51 -0.37
CA THR A 151 17.79 -0.67 -0.04
C THR A 151 16.93 0.25 -0.90
N THR A 152 15.90 -0.31 -1.53
CA THR A 152 14.82 0.50 -2.10
C THR A 152 13.74 0.75 -1.04
N PHE A 153 13.41 2.02 -0.81
CA PHE A 153 12.33 2.39 0.09
C PHE A 153 11.01 2.47 -0.68
N VAL A 154 10.00 1.73 -0.24
CA VAL A 154 8.64 1.85 -0.78
C VAL A 154 7.85 2.79 0.11
N HIS A 155 7.29 3.84 -0.48
CA HIS A 155 6.52 4.85 0.24
C HIS A 155 5.06 4.42 0.40
N VAL A 156 4.48 4.64 1.58
CA VAL A 156 3.10 4.21 1.87
C VAL A 156 2.23 5.43 2.17
N THR A 157 1.11 5.57 1.46
CA THR A 157 0.11 6.61 1.77
C THR A 157 -0.66 6.27 3.05
N ALA A 158 -1.25 7.28 3.68
CA ALA A 158 -1.90 7.09 4.99
C ALA A 158 -3.22 6.33 4.82
N PRO A 159 -3.47 5.25 5.58
CA PRO A 159 -4.74 4.53 5.51
C PRO A 159 -5.90 5.44 5.90
N LEU A 160 -7.01 5.34 5.20
CA LEU A 160 -8.23 6.12 5.34
C LEU A 160 -9.19 5.48 6.36
N THR A 161 -10.20 6.24 6.76
CA THR A 161 -11.38 5.70 7.46
C THR A 161 -12.64 5.99 6.65
N ASP A 162 -13.71 5.25 6.89
CA ASP A 162 -15.04 5.68 6.49
C ASP A 162 -15.44 6.90 7.36
N VAL A 163 -16.50 7.60 6.97
CA VAL A 163 -17.04 8.74 7.69
C VAL A 163 -18.27 8.34 8.50
N GLN A 164 -18.42 8.96 9.67
CA GLN A 164 -19.61 8.75 10.48
C GLN A 164 -20.89 9.11 9.69
N SER A 165 -21.68 8.09 9.35
CA SER A 165 -22.96 8.21 8.65
C SER A 165 -24.16 8.13 9.60
N GLY A 166 -25.37 8.38 9.09
CA GLY A 166 -26.62 8.33 9.86
C GLY A 166 -26.98 9.61 10.63
N VAL A 167 -28.02 9.53 11.47
CA VAL A 167 -28.66 10.69 12.15
C VAL A 167 -27.65 11.54 12.91
N LYS A 168 -26.69 10.92 13.61
CA LYS A 168 -25.64 11.65 14.35
C LYS A 168 -24.70 12.43 13.42
N GLY A 169 -24.33 11.86 12.27
CA GLY A 169 -23.54 12.55 11.25
C GLY A 169 -24.31 13.74 10.65
N TRP A 170 -25.60 13.55 10.35
CA TRP A 170 -26.46 14.60 9.83
C TRP A 170 -26.65 15.78 10.80
N VAL A 171 -26.92 15.51 12.09
CA VAL A 171 -27.05 16.56 13.11
C VAL A 171 -25.77 17.39 13.22
N LYS A 172 -24.60 16.73 13.20
CA LYS A 172 -23.31 17.45 13.22
C LYS A 172 -23.16 18.39 12.03
N ARG A 173 -23.47 17.92 10.82
CA ARG A 173 -23.42 18.74 9.60
C ARG A 173 -24.33 19.97 9.71
N LEU A 174 -25.56 19.80 10.20
CA LEU A 174 -26.50 20.91 10.39
C LEU A 174 -26.01 21.99 11.35
N VAL A 175 -25.28 21.60 12.41
CA VAL A 175 -24.72 22.56 13.37
C VAL A 175 -23.33 23.06 12.99
N GLY A 176 -22.91 22.86 11.73
CA GLY A 176 -21.62 23.31 11.20
C GLY A 176 -20.41 22.56 11.77
N ARG A 177 -20.59 21.34 12.29
CA ARG A 177 -19.52 20.50 12.80
C ARG A 177 -19.23 19.34 11.85
N ALA A 178 -17.97 19.10 11.55
CA ALA A 178 -17.58 17.98 10.72
C ALA A 178 -17.91 16.63 11.42
N PRO A 179 -18.50 15.66 10.70
CA PRO A 179 -18.58 14.28 11.16
C PRO A 179 -17.18 13.70 11.43
N TYR A 180 -17.10 12.74 12.34
CA TYR A 180 -15.84 12.03 12.60
C TYR A 180 -15.36 11.34 11.32
N GLY A 181 -14.05 11.40 11.07
CA GLY A 181 -13.40 10.84 9.89
C GLY A 181 -13.22 11.85 8.76
N VAL A 182 -13.99 12.94 8.70
CA VAL A 182 -13.88 13.93 7.62
C VAL A 182 -12.58 14.72 7.71
N LEU A 183 -12.36 15.41 8.83
CA LEU A 183 -11.17 16.27 8.98
C LEU A 183 -9.89 15.44 9.07
N GLU A 184 -9.97 14.25 9.67
CA GLU A 184 -8.85 13.32 9.74
C GLU A 184 -8.48 12.78 8.34
N ASN A 185 -9.46 12.39 7.51
CA ASN A 185 -9.19 12.02 6.12
C ASN A 185 -8.66 13.19 5.30
N MET A 186 -9.05 14.43 5.58
CA MET A 186 -8.44 15.60 4.93
C MET A 186 -6.94 15.68 5.23
N ARG A 187 -6.53 15.51 6.50
CA ARG A 187 -5.09 15.50 6.87
C ARG A 187 -4.34 14.30 6.28
N ARG A 188 -4.96 13.12 6.25
CA ARG A 188 -4.39 11.92 5.60
C ARG A 188 -4.22 12.12 4.10
N ASN A 189 -5.19 12.76 3.44
CA ASN A 189 -5.11 13.08 2.03
C ASN A 189 -4.03 14.12 1.75
N GLU A 190 -3.92 15.18 2.56
CA GLU A 190 -2.83 16.16 2.47
C GLU A 190 -1.45 15.48 2.57
N TYR A 191 -1.26 14.57 3.52
CA TYR A 191 -0.02 13.79 3.64
C TYR A 191 0.21 12.88 2.43
N SER A 192 -0.83 12.19 1.97
CA SER A 192 -0.75 11.24 0.85
C SER A 192 -0.46 11.94 -0.48
N GLU A 193 -0.99 13.14 -0.70
CA GLU A 193 -0.65 13.98 -1.86
C GLU A 193 0.80 14.44 -1.82
N LEU A 194 1.37 14.71 -0.63
CA LEU A 194 2.79 15.03 -0.50
C LEU A 194 3.68 13.81 -0.85
N ILE A 195 3.27 12.60 -0.45
CA ILE A 195 3.93 11.35 -0.87
C ILE A 195 3.86 11.20 -2.38
N ARG A 196 2.67 11.30 -2.98
CA ARG A 196 2.47 11.14 -4.43
C ARG A 196 3.27 12.17 -5.23
N SER A 197 3.17 13.44 -4.88
CA SER A 197 3.86 14.54 -5.59
C SER A 197 5.38 14.45 -5.47
N THR A 198 5.91 13.92 -4.38
CA THR A 198 7.37 13.81 -4.17
C THR A 198 7.96 12.59 -4.87
N TYR A 199 7.27 11.45 -4.87
CA TYR A 199 7.88 10.17 -5.22
C TYR A 199 7.34 9.53 -6.51
N SER A 200 6.17 9.93 -7.00
CA SER A 200 5.58 9.34 -8.20
C SER A 200 6.49 9.51 -9.42
N GLY A 201 6.73 8.42 -10.15
CA GLY A 201 7.65 8.39 -11.29
C GLY A 201 9.13 8.33 -10.94
N HIS A 202 9.50 8.39 -9.66
CA HIS A 202 10.89 8.39 -9.19
C HIS A 202 11.19 7.23 -8.25
N GLU A 203 10.28 6.94 -7.32
CA GLU A 203 10.41 5.90 -6.30
C GLU A 203 9.08 5.15 -6.13
N PRO A 204 9.11 3.86 -5.74
CA PRO A 204 7.92 3.04 -5.65
C PRO A 204 6.99 3.51 -4.52
N ILE A 205 5.69 3.55 -4.81
CA ILE A 205 4.63 3.92 -3.85
C ILE A 205 3.64 2.76 -3.73
N PHE A 206 3.44 2.26 -2.51
CA PHE A 206 2.26 1.50 -2.16
C PHE A 206 1.15 2.48 -1.76
N ASP A 207 0.31 2.85 -2.73
CA ASP A 207 -0.75 3.85 -2.54
C ASP A 207 -2.01 3.24 -1.87
N LEU A 208 -1.86 2.88 -0.60
CA LEU A 208 -2.91 2.31 0.24
C LEU A 208 -4.19 3.17 0.24
N ALA A 209 -4.07 4.49 0.39
CA ALA A 209 -5.21 5.40 0.37
C ALA A 209 -5.99 5.35 -0.95
N ARG A 210 -5.31 5.22 -2.10
CA ARG A 210 -5.98 5.04 -3.40
C ARG A 210 -6.68 3.69 -3.46
N ILE A 211 -6.05 2.62 -3.00
CA ILE A 211 -6.66 1.28 -3.01
C ILE A 211 -7.93 1.25 -2.16
N GLU A 212 -7.85 1.83 -0.96
CA GLU A 212 -8.94 1.90 0.02
C GLU A 212 -10.12 2.76 -0.45
N SER A 213 -9.86 3.80 -1.23
CA SER A 213 -10.91 4.68 -1.77
C SER A 213 -11.41 4.25 -3.15
N SER A 214 -10.77 3.30 -3.84
CA SER A 214 -11.20 2.87 -5.17
C SER A 214 -12.31 1.81 -5.09
N GLY A 215 -13.53 2.18 -5.46
CA GLY A 215 -14.67 1.28 -5.54
C GLY A 215 -14.46 0.12 -6.53
N PRO A 216 -15.32 -0.91 -6.50
CA PRO A 216 -15.27 -2.03 -7.44
C PRO A 216 -15.41 -1.61 -8.90
N ASP A 217 -16.09 -0.48 -9.15
CA ASP A 217 -16.28 0.16 -10.44
C ASP A 217 -15.10 1.07 -10.85
N GLY A 218 -14.07 1.17 -10.01
CA GLY A 218 -12.90 2.03 -10.21
C GLY A 218 -13.13 3.50 -9.86
N GLN A 219 -14.33 3.89 -9.41
CA GLN A 219 -14.58 5.26 -8.97
C GLN A 219 -14.01 5.50 -7.57
N THR A 220 -13.48 6.70 -7.35
CA THR A 220 -13.01 7.11 -6.02
C THR A 220 -14.20 7.46 -5.12
N VAL A 221 -14.32 6.76 -4.00
CA VAL A 221 -15.28 7.07 -2.95
C VAL A 221 -14.77 8.29 -2.16
N THR A 222 -15.60 9.33 -2.08
CA THR A 222 -15.26 10.59 -1.42
C THR A 222 -16.36 11.06 -0.47
N THR A 223 -15.98 11.88 0.50
CA THR A 223 -16.89 12.74 1.27
C THR A 223 -16.70 14.19 0.85
N GLU A 224 -17.75 14.99 0.95
CA GLU A 224 -17.69 16.44 0.79
C GLU A 224 -17.81 17.17 2.14
N TRP A 225 -16.95 18.16 2.35
CA TRP A 225 -17.03 19.11 3.46
C TRP A 225 -16.41 20.45 3.04
N GLU A 226 -17.13 21.57 3.25
CA GLU A 226 -16.67 22.91 2.84
C GLU A 226 -16.16 22.94 1.38
N GLU A 227 -16.95 22.38 0.45
CA GLU A 227 -16.64 22.30 -0.99
C GLU A 227 -15.39 21.47 -1.35
N LYS A 228 -14.81 20.77 -0.38
CA LYS A 228 -13.66 19.88 -0.59
C LYS A 228 -14.10 18.42 -0.65
N HIS A 229 -13.81 17.78 -1.77
CA HIS A 229 -13.92 16.33 -1.92
C HIS A 229 -12.68 15.65 -1.35
N THR A 230 -12.88 14.76 -0.38
CA THR A 230 -11.81 14.04 0.30
C THR A 230 -12.02 12.54 0.14
N PRO A 231 -11.02 11.77 -0.32
CA PRO A 231 -11.11 10.31 -0.35
C PRO A 231 -11.40 9.72 1.04
N ILE A 232 -12.23 8.69 1.08
CA ILE A 232 -12.56 7.93 2.29
C ILE A 232 -12.35 6.44 2.03
N LEU A 233 -12.20 5.65 3.10
CA LEU A 233 -12.23 4.19 2.97
C LEU A 233 -13.61 3.78 2.47
N ALA A 234 -13.64 3.04 1.36
CA ALA A 234 -14.91 2.60 0.80
C ALA A 234 -15.65 1.70 1.80
N PRO A 235 -16.94 1.96 2.11
CA PRO A 235 -17.65 1.25 3.17
C PRO A 235 -17.66 -0.28 3.02
N GLN A 236 -17.67 -0.80 1.79
CA GLN A 236 -17.62 -2.24 1.54
C GLN A 236 -16.29 -2.92 1.92
N TYR A 237 -15.22 -2.16 2.18
CA TYR A 237 -13.90 -2.68 2.52
C TYR A 237 -13.63 -2.72 4.02
N THR A 238 -14.60 -2.35 4.85
CA THR A 238 -14.45 -2.31 6.31
C THR A 238 -15.73 -2.70 7.02
N ASP A 239 -15.60 -3.34 8.18
CA ASP A 239 -16.74 -3.68 9.03
C ASP A 239 -16.87 -2.73 10.25
N ASP A 240 -15.82 -1.95 10.53
CA ASP A 240 -15.74 -1.04 11.69
C ASP A 240 -15.44 0.43 11.32
N GLY A 241 -15.28 0.72 10.02
CA GLY A 241 -14.98 2.05 9.50
C GLY A 241 -13.49 2.38 9.41
N GLY A 242 -12.57 1.45 9.71
CA GLY A 242 -11.12 1.70 9.60
C GLY A 242 -10.25 0.48 9.28
N HIS A 243 -10.53 -0.69 9.86
CA HIS A 243 -9.80 -1.91 9.53
C HIS A 243 -10.35 -2.56 8.27
N LEU A 244 -9.46 -3.18 7.49
CA LEU A 244 -9.86 -3.85 6.26
C LEU A 244 -10.54 -5.18 6.58
N ASN A 245 -11.73 -5.39 6.01
CA ASN A 245 -12.37 -6.70 5.96
C ASN A 245 -11.72 -7.57 4.87
N SER A 246 -12.27 -8.76 4.63
CA SER A 246 -11.74 -9.71 3.65
C SER A 246 -11.63 -9.15 2.22
N ILE A 247 -12.59 -8.33 1.78
CA ILE A 247 -12.59 -7.72 0.45
C ILE A 247 -11.49 -6.65 0.37
N GLY A 248 -11.43 -5.77 1.37
CA GLY A 248 -10.43 -4.70 1.43
C GLY A 248 -9.01 -5.24 1.49
N ARG A 249 -8.77 -6.23 2.37
CA ARG A 249 -7.43 -6.80 2.55
C ARG A 249 -6.95 -7.56 1.32
N PHE A 250 -7.83 -8.27 0.62
CA PHE A 250 -7.45 -8.99 -0.60
C PHE A 250 -6.97 -8.01 -1.67
N ARG A 251 -7.70 -6.90 -1.88
CA ARG A 251 -7.30 -5.85 -2.83
C ARG A 251 -5.98 -5.21 -2.44
N ALA A 252 -5.83 -4.84 -1.17
CA ALA A 252 -4.60 -4.23 -0.66
C ALA A 252 -3.40 -5.18 -0.78
N ALA A 253 -3.56 -6.46 -0.45
CA ALA A 253 -2.51 -7.46 -0.55
C ALA A 253 -2.11 -7.73 -2.00
N ARG A 254 -3.05 -7.81 -2.95
CA ARG A 254 -2.75 -7.96 -4.38
C ARG A 254 -1.87 -6.83 -4.90
N GLU A 255 -2.24 -5.59 -4.61
CA GLU A 255 -1.47 -4.44 -5.08
C GLU A 255 -0.14 -4.30 -4.33
N PHE A 256 -0.12 -4.66 -3.05
CA PHE A 256 1.11 -4.70 -2.26
C PHE A 256 2.14 -5.65 -2.85
N LEU A 257 1.74 -6.87 -3.22
CA LEU A 257 2.61 -7.84 -3.90
C LEU A 257 3.10 -7.31 -5.25
N SER A 258 2.21 -6.77 -6.08
CA SER A 258 2.55 -6.17 -7.38
C SER A 258 3.64 -5.08 -7.24
N ILE A 259 3.48 -4.17 -6.26
CA ILE A 259 4.47 -3.12 -6.01
C ILE A 259 5.81 -3.70 -5.55
N LEU A 260 5.81 -4.64 -4.60
CA LEU A 260 7.05 -5.24 -4.09
C LEU A 260 7.79 -6.06 -5.16
N ALA A 261 7.05 -6.78 -6.00
CA ALA A 261 7.61 -7.53 -7.12
C ALA A 261 8.18 -6.61 -8.21
N GLY A 262 7.55 -5.46 -8.45
CA GLY A 262 8.03 -4.45 -9.42
C GLY A 262 9.29 -3.69 -9.00
N VAL A 263 9.71 -3.77 -7.74
CA VAL A 263 10.94 -3.11 -7.29
C VAL A 263 12.16 -3.83 -7.88
N GLN A 264 12.98 -3.14 -8.67
CA GLN A 264 14.23 -3.70 -9.17
C GLN A 264 15.26 -3.89 -8.04
N LYS A 265 16.01 -4.99 -8.08
CA LYS A 265 17.12 -5.21 -7.15
C LYS A 265 18.27 -4.27 -7.50
N ARG A 266 18.75 -3.49 -6.52
CA ARG A 266 19.94 -2.65 -6.73
C ARG A 266 21.18 -3.54 -6.70
N PRO A 267 22.14 -3.35 -7.63
CA PRO A 267 23.42 -4.03 -7.57
C PRO A 267 24.13 -3.68 -6.27
N SER A 268 24.89 -4.61 -5.71
CA SER A 268 25.66 -4.27 -4.52
C SER A 268 26.72 -3.22 -4.82
N ALA A 269 27.18 -2.48 -3.80
CA ALA A 269 28.26 -1.51 -3.93
C ALA A 269 29.52 -2.16 -4.54
N ALA A 270 29.82 -3.40 -4.15
CA ALA A 270 30.91 -4.20 -4.71
C ALA A 270 30.73 -4.52 -6.21
N GLN A 271 29.50 -4.83 -6.64
CA GLN A 271 29.18 -5.07 -8.06
C GLN A 271 29.22 -3.79 -8.89
N SER A 272 28.78 -2.67 -8.31
CA SER A 272 28.82 -1.34 -8.96
C SER A 272 30.25 -0.86 -9.19
N SER A 273 31.17 -1.11 -8.26
CA SER A 273 32.60 -0.80 -8.43
C SER A 273 33.26 -1.62 -9.54
N LEU A 274 32.90 -2.90 -9.69
CA LEU A 274 33.41 -3.76 -10.77
C LEU A 274 32.89 -3.36 -12.16
N LEU A 275 31.62 -2.98 -12.25
CA LEU A 275 31.00 -2.46 -13.49
C LEU A 275 31.60 -1.12 -13.92
N ASN A 276 32.01 -0.27 -12.97
CA ASN A 276 32.66 1.01 -13.27
C ASN A 276 34.17 0.88 -13.54
N ALA A 277 34.84 -0.15 -12.99
CA ALA A 277 36.26 -0.42 -13.24
C ALA A 277 36.53 -1.10 -14.59
N THR A 278 35.48 -1.53 -15.30
CA THR A 278 35.56 -2.16 -16.63
C THR A 278 35.13 -1.24 -17.79
N ARG A 279 34.92 0.04 -17.49
CA ARG A 279 34.71 1.13 -18.47
C ARG A 279 35.90 2.07 -18.45
#